data_AF-A0A844EPU8-F1
#
_entry.id   AF-A0A844EPU8-F1
#
_cell.length_a   1.000
_cell.length_b   1.000
_cell.length_c   1.000
_cell.angle_alpha   90.00
_cell.angle_beta   90.00
_cell.angle_gamma   90.00
#
_symmetry.space_group_name_H-M   'P 1'
#
loop_
_entity.id
_entity.type
_entity.pdbx_description
1 polymer ?
#
loop_
_entity_poly.entity_id
_entity_poly.type
_entity_poly.pdbx_seq_one_letter_code
_entity_poly.pdbx_strand_id
1 'polypeptide(L)'
;KVPGRIIGHEGVGKVIQVADDVTNLKIGDRVSIAWFYRGCGHCEYCITGRETLCRNVQNSGYTVDGAMAEQVIVPADYAVKVPEGLDPVEATSLT
;
A
#
# COMPACT_ATOMS: atom_id res chain seq x y z
N LYS A 1 -9.84 -7.97 -16.31
CA LYS A 1 -8.69 -7.04 -16.46
C LYS A 1 -9.26 -5.70 -16.87
N VAL A 2 -8.97 -4.63 -16.14
CA VAL A 2 -9.45 -3.27 -16.46
C VAL A 2 -8.40 -2.60 -17.35
N PRO A 3 -8.72 -2.25 -18.60
CA PRO A 3 -7.80 -1.47 -19.45
C PRO A 3 -7.42 -0.14 -18.77
N GLY A 4 -6.16 0.28 -18.90
CA GLY A 4 -5.66 1.53 -18.30
C GLY A 4 -5.23 1.45 -16.84
N ARG A 5 -5.27 0.26 -16.21
CA ARG A 5 -4.72 0.01 -14.87
C ARG A 5 -3.22 0.34 -14.84
N ILE A 6 -2.81 1.19 -13.91
CA ILE A 6 -1.38 1.36 -13.57
C ILE A 6 -0.91 0.08 -12.87
N ILE A 7 0.20 -0.48 -13.32
CA ILE A 7 0.76 -1.74 -12.80
C ILE A 7 1.72 -1.49 -11.62
N GLY A 8 2.30 -2.57 -11.07
CA GLY A 8 3.33 -2.52 -10.03
C GLY A 8 2.80 -2.56 -8.61
N HIS A 9 3.41 -3.40 -7.78
CA HIS A 9 3.05 -3.60 -6.37
C HIS A 9 4.29 -3.76 -5.47
N GLU A 10 5.42 -3.28 -5.95
CA GLU A 10 6.72 -3.27 -5.26
C GLU A 10 7.18 -1.81 -5.17
N GLY A 11 6.28 -0.95 -4.66
CA GLY A 11 6.51 0.50 -4.61
C GLY A 11 7.07 0.95 -3.27
N VAL A 12 8.01 1.90 -3.31
CA VAL A 12 8.43 2.67 -2.14
C VAL A 12 8.38 4.15 -2.49
N GLY A 13 7.72 4.95 -1.66
CA GLY A 13 7.53 6.37 -1.91
C GLY A 13 7.58 7.22 -0.63
N LYS A 14 7.60 8.54 -0.81
CA LYS A 14 7.43 9.50 0.30
C LYS A 14 6.02 10.06 0.27
N VAL A 15 5.40 10.17 1.44
CA VAL A 15 4.10 10.81 1.59
C VAL A 15 4.23 12.31 1.28
N ILE A 16 3.48 12.79 0.29
CA ILE A 16 3.43 14.22 -0.10
C ILE A 16 2.14 14.92 0.31
N GLN A 17 1.09 14.15 0.63
CA GLN A 17 -0.20 14.64 1.10
C GLN A 17 -0.87 13.57 1.97
N VAL A 18 -1.64 13.98 2.96
CA VAL A 18 -2.49 13.12 3.80
C VAL A 18 -3.90 13.70 3.86
N ALA A 19 -4.91 12.85 4.05
CA ALA A 19 -6.27 13.29 4.35
C ALA A 19 -6.40 13.72 5.82
N ASP A 20 -7.39 14.54 6.15
CA ASP A 20 -7.55 15.15 7.49
C ASP A 20 -7.76 14.11 8.61
N ASP A 21 -8.28 12.92 8.28
CA ASP A 21 -8.56 11.82 9.20
C ASP A 21 -7.40 10.84 9.38
N VAL A 22 -6.29 11.03 8.65
CA VAL A 22 -5.10 10.19 8.76
C VAL A 22 -4.27 10.59 9.98
N THR A 23 -4.13 9.65 10.93
CA THR A 23 -3.37 9.90 12.17
C THR A 23 -2.06 9.12 12.26
N ASN A 24 -1.84 8.13 11.40
CA ASN A 24 -0.70 7.20 11.48
C ASN A 24 0.47 7.56 10.54
N LEU A 25 0.23 8.38 9.51
CA LEU A 25 1.23 8.88 8.55
C LEU A 25 1.31 10.40 8.58
N LYS A 26 2.46 10.94 8.17
CA LYS A 26 2.66 12.38 7.94
C LYS A 26 3.49 12.62 6.68
N ILE A 27 3.42 13.83 6.14
CA ILE A 27 4.26 14.25 5.01
C ILE A 27 5.73 13.98 5.33
N GLY A 28 6.44 13.38 4.38
CA GLY A 28 7.84 12.97 4.48
C GLY A 28 8.06 11.53 4.94
N ASP A 29 7.08 10.88 5.57
CA ASP A 29 7.18 9.45 5.90
C ASP A 29 7.44 8.64 4.64
N ARG A 30 8.33 7.65 4.73
CA ARG A 30 8.57 6.68 3.66
C ARG A 30 7.66 5.48 3.87
N VAL A 31 6.93 5.08 2.83
CA VAL A 31 5.94 4.00 2.89
C VAL A 31 6.06 3.05 1.71
N SER A 32 5.62 1.81 1.90
CA SER A 32 5.51 0.80 0.86
C SER A 32 4.13 0.76 0.23
N ILE A 33 4.09 0.27 -1.01
CA ILE A 33 2.88 0.00 -1.79
C ILE A 33 2.96 -1.45 -2.29
N ALA A 34 2.61 -2.37 -1.39
CA ALA A 34 2.72 -3.82 -1.58
C ALA A 34 1.56 -4.42 -2.42
N TRP A 35 1.64 -5.72 -2.70
CA TRP A 35 0.54 -6.48 -3.32
C TRP A 35 -0.76 -6.39 -2.53
N PHE A 36 -0.68 -6.47 -1.20
CA PHE A 36 -1.81 -6.32 -0.30
C PHE A 36 -2.08 -4.83 -0.07
N TYR A 37 -3.01 -4.25 -0.84
CA TYR A 37 -3.32 -2.83 -0.78
C TYR A 37 -4.34 -2.49 0.30
N ARG A 38 -5.36 -3.35 0.50
CA ARG A 38 -6.38 -3.19 1.53
C ARG A 38 -7.17 -4.48 1.76
N GLY A 39 -7.52 -4.75 3.01
CA GLY A 39 -8.57 -5.70 3.40
C GLY A 39 -9.85 -5.00 3.86
N CYS A 40 -10.94 -5.74 4.05
CA CYS A 40 -12.19 -5.17 4.59
C CYS A 40 -12.09 -4.77 6.07
N GLY A 41 -11.11 -5.30 6.82
CA GLY A 41 -10.89 -4.99 8.23
C GLY A 41 -11.80 -5.72 9.23
N HIS A 42 -12.88 -6.37 8.77
CA HIS A 42 -13.90 -6.92 9.68
C HIS A 42 -14.29 -8.39 9.44
N CYS A 43 -13.80 -9.04 8.37
CA CYS A 43 -14.10 -10.46 8.13
C CYS A 43 -13.22 -11.39 8.97
N GLU A 44 -13.56 -12.69 9.00
CA GLU A 44 -12.80 -13.70 9.75
C GLU A 44 -11.31 -13.66 9.46
N TYR A 45 -10.91 -13.43 8.22
CA TYR A 45 -9.50 -13.39 7.83
C TYR A 45 -8.82 -12.12 8.33
N CYS A 46 -9.47 -10.96 8.22
CA CYS A 46 -8.92 -9.70 8.69
C CYS A 46 -8.74 -9.70 10.22
N ILE A 47 -9.77 -10.12 10.97
CA ILE A 47 -9.73 -10.08 12.44
C ILE A 47 -8.89 -11.21 13.06
N THR A 48 -8.46 -12.21 12.27
CA THR A 48 -7.57 -13.29 12.71
C THR A 48 -6.14 -13.15 12.19
N GLY A 49 -5.76 -11.98 11.66
CA GLY A 49 -4.40 -11.69 11.19
C GLY A 49 -4.01 -12.38 9.88
N ARG A 50 -5.00 -12.80 9.09
CA ARG A 50 -4.84 -13.48 7.79
C ARG A 50 -5.43 -12.65 6.65
N GLU A 51 -5.36 -11.33 6.77
CA GLU A 51 -6.09 -10.37 5.92
C GLU A 51 -5.81 -10.49 4.42
N THR A 52 -4.68 -11.06 4.02
CA THR A 52 -4.37 -11.40 2.63
C THR A 52 -5.36 -12.38 2.00
N LEU A 53 -6.09 -13.15 2.83
CA LEU A 53 -7.17 -14.06 2.41
C LEU A 53 -8.55 -13.39 2.36
N CYS A 54 -8.63 -12.08 2.63
CA CYS A 54 -9.89 -11.34 2.59
C CYS A 54 -10.58 -11.48 1.22
N ARG A 55 -11.88 -11.80 1.22
CA ARG A 55 -12.66 -11.95 -0.03
C ARG A 55 -12.97 -10.63 -0.73
N ASN A 56 -12.77 -9.52 -0.04
CA ASN A 56 -12.85 -8.16 -0.57
C ASN A 56 -11.46 -7.50 -0.63
N VAL A 57 -10.39 -8.29 -0.71
CA VAL A 57 -9.02 -7.76 -0.82
C VAL A 57 -8.91 -6.90 -2.09
N GLN A 58 -8.23 -5.78 -1.95
CA GLN A 58 -7.75 -4.99 -3.07
C GLN A 58 -6.25 -5.23 -3.23
N ASN A 59 -5.82 -5.44 -4.47
CA ASN A 59 -4.43 -5.67 -4.83
C ASN A 59 -3.89 -4.58 -5.75
N SER A 60 -2.77 -3.99 -5.32
CA SER A 60 -2.04 -2.95 -6.04
C SER A 60 -1.60 -3.46 -7.42
N GLY A 61 -1.80 -2.66 -8.46
CA GLY A 61 -1.48 -3.03 -9.84
C GLY A 61 -2.40 -4.08 -10.47
N TYR A 62 -3.46 -4.51 -9.77
CA TYR A 62 -4.41 -5.53 -10.26
C TYR A 62 -5.85 -5.04 -10.15
N THR A 63 -6.43 -5.01 -8.94
CA THR A 63 -7.81 -4.51 -8.73
C THR A 63 -7.87 -3.03 -8.41
N VAL A 64 -6.75 -2.39 -8.07
CA VAL A 64 -6.57 -0.94 -7.89
C VAL A 64 -5.25 -0.49 -8.53
N ASP A 65 -5.07 0.81 -8.77
CA ASP A 65 -3.88 1.32 -9.45
C ASP A 65 -2.63 1.08 -8.61
N GLY A 66 -1.57 0.72 -9.32
CA GLY A 66 -0.30 0.31 -8.75
C GLY A 66 0.73 1.41 -8.64
N ALA A 67 1.92 1.01 -8.22
CA ALA A 67 3.03 1.90 -7.89
C ALA A 67 3.98 2.21 -9.07
N MET A 68 3.75 1.67 -10.27
CA MET A 68 4.56 1.98 -11.45
C MET A 68 4.11 3.30 -12.11
N ALA A 69 4.13 4.37 -11.31
CA ALA A 69 3.81 5.75 -11.66
C ALA A 69 4.56 6.70 -10.70
N GLU A 70 4.67 7.98 -11.07
CA GLU A 70 5.35 8.98 -10.23
C GLU A 70 4.56 9.32 -8.94
N GLN A 71 3.24 9.08 -8.94
CA GLN A 71 2.36 9.31 -7.80
C GLN A 71 1.28 8.21 -7.73
N VAL A 72 0.89 7.84 -6.51
CA VAL A 72 -0.13 6.84 -6.23
C VAL A 72 -0.87 7.18 -4.95
N ILE A 73 -2.16 6.85 -4.90
CA ILE A 73 -3.00 6.99 -3.69
C ILE A 73 -3.04 5.64 -2.98
N VAL A 74 -2.84 5.65 -1.66
CA VAL A 74 -2.87 4.45 -0.81
C VAL A 74 -3.70 4.68 0.45
N PRO A 75 -4.34 3.64 1.03
CA PRO A 75 -5.00 3.75 2.33
C PRO A 75 -3.92 3.83 3.41
N ALA A 76 -3.95 4.88 4.24
CA ALA A 76 -2.87 5.16 5.18
C ALA A 76 -2.61 4.00 6.16
N ASP A 77 -3.66 3.30 6.61
CA ASP A 77 -3.53 2.16 7.54
C ASP A 77 -2.82 0.94 6.92
N TYR A 78 -2.75 0.86 5.59
CA TYR A 78 -2.18 -0.27 4.84
C TYR A 78 -0.83 0.07 4.19
N ALA A 79 -0.42 1.33 4.23
CA ALA A 79 0.87 1.77 3.72
C ALA A 79 1.95 1.62 4.82
N VAL A 80 2.63 0.48 4.82
CA VAL A 80 3.62 0.14 5.85
C VAL A 80 4.81 1.09 5.78
N LYS A 81 5.21 1.64 6.93
CA LYS A 81 6.38 2.53 7.01
C LYS A 81 7.66 1.76 6.70
N VAL A 82 8.45 2.33 5.80
CA VAL A 82 9.80 1.86 5.48
C VAL A 82 10.78 2.58 6.42
N PRO A 83 11.57 1.85 7.22
CA PRO A 83 12.52 2.47 8.15
C PRO A 83 13.56 3.35 7.43
N GLU A 84 14.01 4.43 8.09
CA GLU A 84 14.99 5.36 7.50
C GLU A 84 16.34 4.70 7.19
N GLY A 85 16.74 3.71 8.00
CA GLY A 85 18.00 2.99 7.84
C GLY A 85 17.99 1.87 6.79
N LEU A 86 16.86 1.60 6.16
CA LEU A 86 16.75 0.63 5.06
C LEU A 86 16.88 1.37 3.73
N ASP A 87 17.70 0.87 2.81
CA ASP A 87 17.81 1.43 1.47
C ASP A 87 16.44 1.33 0.75
N PRO A 88 15.92 2.42 0.17
CA PRO A 88 14.58 2.41 -0.42
C PRO A 88 14.48 1.54 -1.67
N VAL A 89 15.57 1.33 -2.42
CA VAL A 89 15.60 0.44 -3.59
C VAL A 89 15.62 -1.01 -3.15
N GLU A 90 16.36 -1.35 -2.09
CA GLU A 90 16.29 -2.68 -1.50
C GLU A 90 14.89 -2.96 -0.93
N ALA A 91 14.29 -1.96 -0.28
CA ALA A 91 12.95 -2.06 0.30
C ALA A 91 11.88 -2.44 -0.73
N THR A 92 11.99 -2.06 -2.01
CA THR A 92 10.96 -2.42 -3.01
C THR A 92 10.83 -3.93 -3.19
N SER A 93 11.92 -4.68 -3.06
CA SER A 93 11.94 -6.14 -3.23
C SER A 93 11.55 -6.91 -1.95
N LEU A 94 11.44 -6.21 -0.82
CA LEU A 94 11.02 -6.78 0.47
C LEU A 94 9.49 -6.68 0.69
N THR A 95 8.79 -5.88 -0.11
CA THR A 95 7.37 -5.54 0.07
C THR A 95 6.42 -6.47 -0.67
#